data_AF-A0A6P0MZC2-F1
#
_entry.id   AF-A0A6P0MZC2-F1
#
_cell.length_a   1.000
_cell.length_b   1.000
_cell.length_c   1.000
_cell.angle_alpha   90.00
_cell.angle_beta   90.00
_cell.angle_gamma   90.00
#
_symmetry.space_group_name_H-M   'P 1'
#
loop_
_entity.id
_entity.type
_entity.pdbx_description
1 polymer ?
#
loop_
_entity_poly.entity_id
_entity_poly.type
_entity_poly.pdbx_seq_one_letter_code
_entity_poly.pdbx_strand_id
1 'polypeptide(L)'
;KAQEFEGLLLGQPVPHLLVPRPGDTSSQAAYSRYLLTGPGKTSPRSSVLDQVGKWVKLTGSPVYRNNLTVIAARSAEAIDPPSRPVKPDAGKSLGEFSLFGEILDSKCYPGVMKPGQTKTHRSCAIRCISGGVPPVFLVYNQQGDNLYLLLVDRQNQAINSRILDKVADPIRITGEVVQYGDMFVLKADPESYELVTQ
;
A
#
# COMPACT_ATOMS: atom_id res chain seq x y z
N LYS A 1 16.14 -10.85 -0.32
CA LYS A 1 17.04 -10.86 0.86
C LYS A 1 16.63 -9.73 1.79
N ALA A 2 16.89 -9.81 3.09
CA ALA A 2 16.61 -8.71 4.00
C ALA A 2 17.58 -7.55 3.74
N GLN A 3 17.09 -6.32 3.90
CA GLN A 3 17.79 -5.06 3.72
C GLN A 3 17.39 -4.11 4.87
N GLU A 4 18.18 -3.06 5.06
CA GLU A 4 17.93 -2.02 6.04
C GLU A 4 17.42 -0.75 5.35
N PHE A 5 16.47 -0.08 5.99
CA PHE A 5 15.86 1.15 5.53
C PHE A 5 15.78 2.13 6.69
N GLU A 6 16.09 3.39 6.45
CA GLU A 6 15.92 4.45 7.43
C GLU A 6 14.82 5.40 6.98
N GLY A 7 13.86 5.69 7.85
CA GLY A 7 12.73 6.51 7.49
C GLY A 7 11.76 6.79 8.64
N LEU A 8 10.80 7.66 8.37
CA LEU A 8 9.71 7.95 9.31
C LEU A 8 8.62 6.88 9.17
N LEU A 9 8.35 6.16 10.25
CA LEU A 9 7.30 5.14 10.29
C LEU A 9 5.93 5.78 10.54
N LEU A 10 4.98 5.54 9.63
CA LEU A 10 3.61 6.04 9.74
C LEU A 10 2.61 4.88 9.82
N GLY A 11 1.55 5.06 10.59
CA GLY A 11 0.52 4.04 10.81
C GLY A 11 -0.72 4.17 9.92
N GLN A 12 -0.94 5.34 9.30
CA GLN A 12 -2.16 5.68 8.57
C GLN A 12 -1.83 6.15 7.16
N PRO A 13 -2.61 5.79 6.13
CA PRO A 13 -3.83 4.98 6.24
C PRO A 13 -3.55 3.48 6.46
N VAL A 14 -2.35 3.03 6.14
CA VAL A 14 -1.81 1.71 6.51
C VAL A 14 -0.36 1.88 6.97
N PRO A 15 0.21 0.91 7.70
CA PRO A 15 1.62 0.95 8.08
C PRO A 15 2.53 1.12 6.85
N HIS A 16 3.32 2.19 6.83
CA HIS A 16 4.24 2.49 5.74
C HIS A 16 5.45 3.29 6.23
N LEU A 17 6.56 3.20 5.50
CA LEU A 17 7.80 3.91 5.78
C LEU A 17 8.00 5.04 4.75
N LEU A 18 8.27 6.25 5.23
CA LEU A 18 8.74 7.35 4.39
C LEU A 18 10.27 7.37 4.39
N VAL A 19 10.88 6.98 3.28
CA VAL A 19 12.33 6.94 3.11
C VAL A 19 12.79 8.17 2.33
N PRO A 20 13.67 9.03 2.88
CA PRO A 20 14.20 10.18 2.15
C PRO A 20 14.89 9.74 0.85
N ARG A 21 14.64 10.46 -0.26
CA ARG A 21 15.39 10.24 -1.49
C ARG A 21 16.74 10.97 -1.43
N PRO A 22 17.85 10.33 -1.83
CA PRO A 22 19.13 11.02 -1.92
C PRO A 22 19.14 12.02 -3.09
N GLY A 23 19.94 13.08 -2.97
CA GLY A 23 20.15 14.07 -4.05
C GLY A 23 19.18 15.26 -4.04
N ASP A 24 19.24 16.08 -5.10
CA ASP A 24 18.30 17.19 -5.27
C ASP A 24 16.91 16.66 -5.65
N THR A 25 15.92 16.93 -4.79
CA THR A 25 14.53 16.50 -4.97
C THR A 25 13.63 17.64 -5.42
N SER A 26 14.19 18.77 -5.88
CA SER A 26 13.44 19.95 -6.33
C SER A 26 12.33 19.68 -7.36
N SER A 27 12.47 18.61 -8.16
CA SER A 27 11.53 18.21 -9.21
C SER A 27 10.71 16.93 -8.92
N GLN A 28 10.92 16.29 -7.76
CA GLN A 28 10.27 15.02 -7.41
C GLN A 28 9.79 15.02 -5.94
N ALA A 29 9.01 14.01 -5.56
CA ALA A 29 8.71 13.81 -4.15
C ALA A 29 10.03 13.61 -3.36
N ALA A 30 10.19 14.32 -2.25
CA ALA A 30 11.39 14.24 -1.42
C ALA A 30 11.59 12.87 -0.74
N TYR A 31 10.58 11.99 -0.82
CA TYR A 31 10.52 10.68 -0.18
C TYR A 31 9.98 9.63 -1.12
N SER A 32 10.37 8.39 -0.87
CA SER A 32 9.67 7.21 -1.34
C SER A 32 8.76 6.65 -0.23
N ARG A 33 7.58 6.18 -0.62
CA ARG A 33 6.63 5.49 0.27
C ARG A 33 6.69 3.99 0.09
N TYR A 34 7.04 3.28 1.16
CA TYR A 34 7.09 1.82 1.16
C TYR A 34 6.02 1.25 2.09
N LEU A 35 5.05 0.53 1.54
CA LEU A 35 4.04 -0.15 2.37
C LEU A 35 4.69 -1.22 3.23
N LEU A 36 4.18 -1.45 4.43
CA LEU A 36 4.71 -2.47 5.33
C LEU A 36 3.74 -3.63 5.49
N THR A 37 4.31 -4.83 5.50
CA THR A 37 3.65 -6.08 5.82
C THR A 37 4.48 -6.88 6.81
N GLY A 38 3.90 -7.91 7.40
CA GLY A 38 4.66 -8.90 8.15
C GLY A 38 5.40 -9.89 7.24
N PRO A 39 6.33 -10.69 7.79
CA PRO A 39 7.00 -11.75 7.03
C PRO A 39 6.03 -12.81 6.50
N GLY A 40 4.93 -13.06 7.22
CA GLY A 40 3.83 -13.96 6.84
C GLY A 40 2.69 -13.27 6.09
N LYS A 41 1.50 -13.87 6.10
CA LYS A 41 0.28 -13.29 5.52
C LYS A 41 -0.41 -12.35 6.50
N THR A 42 0.35 -11.41 7.08
CA THR A 42 -0.11 -10.58 8.20
C THR A 42 0.33 -9.12 8.05
N SER A 43 -0.26 -8.22 8.83
CA SER A 43 0.33 -6.90 9.16
C SER A 43 1.72 -7.03 9.78
N PRO A 44 2.49 -5.92 9.85
CA PRO A 44 3.71 -5.88 10.65
C PRO A 44 3.47 -6.31 12.10
N ARG A 45 4.51 -6.85 12.75
CA ARG A 45 4.44 -7.23 14.17
C ARG A 45 4.23 -6.01 15.05
N SER A 46 3.63 -6.19 16.23
CA SER A 46 3.45 -5.13 17.24
C SER A 46 4.76 -4.40 17.53
N SER A 47 5.86 -5.12 17.69
CA SER A 47 7.19 -4.53 17.92
C SER A 47 7.64 -3.52 16.85
N VAL A 48 7.14 -3.65 15.61
CA VAL A 48 7.33 -2.65 14.54
C VAL A 48 6.32 -1.52 14.68
N LEU A 49 5.05 -1.84 14.88
CA LEU A 49 3.96 -0.85 14.99
C LEU A 49 4.09 0.06 16.22
N ASP A 50 4.70 -0.40 17.30
CA ASP A 50 4.98 0.38 18.51
C ASP A 50 5.97 1.55 18.25
N GLN A 51 6.61 1.57 17.08
CA GLN A 51 7.50 2.64 16.64
C GLN A 51 6.83 3.66 15.71
N VAL A 52 5.52 3.56 15.45
CA VAL A 52 4.79 4.54 14.63
C VAL A 52 4.98 5.96 15.17
N GLY A 53 5.23 6.90 14.26
CA GLY A 53 5.53 8.29 14.57
C GLY A 53 7.01 8.59 14.81
N LYS A 54 7.86 7.56 14.85
CA LYS A 54 9.31 7.70 15.06
C LYS A 54 10.09 7.53 13.76
N TRP A 55 11.27 8.13 13.72
CA TRP A 55 12.29 7.71 12.77
C TRP A 55 12.82 6.35 13.21
N VAL A 56 12.93 5.44 12.25
CA VAL A 56 13.34 4.07 12.52
C VAL A 56 14.40 3.60 11.52
N LYS A 57 15.28 2.74 12.02
CA LYS A 57 16.03 1.79 11.21
C LYS A 57 15.21 0.49 11.13
N LEU A 58 14.63 0.23 9.96
CA LEU A 58 13.76 -0.92 9.70
C LEU A 58 14.52 -1.99 8.91
N THR A 59 14.50 -3.23 9.39
CA THR A 59 15.02 -4.38 8.64
C THR A 59 13.86 -5.17 8.04
N GLY A 60 13.93 -5.47 6.75
CA GLY A 60 12.87 -6.21 6.08
C GLY A 60 13.25 -6.68 4.68
N SER A 61 12.42 -7.52 4.08
CA SER A 61 12.60 -7.95 2.69
C SER A 61 11.73 -7.10 1.76
N PRO A 62 12.30 -6.27 0.87
CA PRO A 62 11.51 -5.55 -0.11
C PRO A 62 11.03 -6.47 -1.22
N VAL A 63 9.87 -6.15 -1.77
CA VAL A 63 9.35 -6.63 -3.04
C VAL A 63 8.78 -5.43 -3.79
N TYR A 64 8.99 -5.36 -5.09
CA TYR A 64 8.58 -4.19 -5.87
C TYR A 64 8.11 -4.58 -7.27
N ARG A 65 7.14 -3.79 -7.76
CA ARG A 65 6.68 -3.82 -9.16
C ARG A 65 6.23 -2.41 -9.51
N ASN A 66 6.72 -1.89 -10.63
CA ASN A 66 6.46 -0.51 -11.05
C ASN A 66 6.77 0.46 -9.90
N ASN A 67 5.84 1.33 -9.53
CA ASN A 67 6.02 2.28 -8.44
C ASN A 67 5.59 1.74 -7.07
N LEU A 68 5.15 0.47 -6.97
CA LEU A 68 4.75 -0.15 -5.70
C LEU A 68 5.95 -0.86 -5.10
N THR A 69 6.40 -0.39 -3.93
CA THR A 69 7.39 -1.08 -3.10
C THR A 69 6.76 -1.45 -1.76
N VAL A 70 6.91 -2.72 -1.38
CA VAL A 70 6.38 -3.26 -0.13
C VAL A 70 7.50 -3.97 0.62
N ILE A 71 7.61 -3.71 1.92
CA ILE A 71 8.60 -4.33 2.78
C ILE A 71 7.90 -5.31 3.72
N ALA A 72 8.30 -6.56 3.66
CA ALA A 72 8.00 -7.53 4.70
C ALA A 72 8.91 -7.26 5.91
N ALA A 73 8.44 -6.40 6.81
CA ALA A 73 9.17 -5.89 7.96
C ALA A 73 9.43 -6.99 8.99
N ARG A 74 10.65 -7.04 9.51
CA ARG A 74 11.09 -8.01 10.52
C ARG A 74 11.29 -7.34 11.87
N SER A 75 11.91 -6.17 11.87
CA SER A 75 12.21 -5.36 13.05
C SER A 75 12.24 -3.87 12.67
N ALA A 76 12.03 -3.02 13.65
CA ALA A 76 12.25 -1.59 13.56
C ALA A 76 12.82 -1.10 14.89
N GLU A 77 13.89 -0.33 14.83
CA GLU A 77 14.55 0.29 15.98
C GLU A 77 14.46 1.79 15.83
N ALA A 78 14.07 2.50 16.90
CA ALA A 78 13.99 3.94 16.87
C ALA A 78 15.39 4.55 16.73
N ILE A 79 15.51 5.59 15.90
CA ILE A 79 16.73 6.36 15.69
C ILE A 79 16.40 7.85 15.81
N ASP A 80 17.43 8.67 15.95
CA ASP A 80 17.28 10.12 15.91
C ASP A 80 16.82 10.58 14.51
N PRO A 81 15.97 11.62 14.43
CA PRO A 81 15.61 12.20 13.15
C PRO A 81 16.86 12.74 12.42
N PRO A 82 16.90 12.71 11.08
CA PRO A 82 17.97 13.35 10.33
C PRO A 82 17.96 14.86 10.58
N SER A 83 19.10 15.51 10.33
CA SER A 83 19.29 16.96 10.57
C SER A 83 18.28 17.86 9.85
N ARG A 84 17.73 17.40 8.72
CA ARG A 84 16.64 18.06 7.98
C ARG A 84 15.50 17.08 7.75
N PRO A 85 14.62 16.88 8.74
CA PRO A 85 13.46 16.02 8.56
C PRO A 85 12.41 16.79 7.78
N VAL A 86 12.06 16.33 6.57
CA VAL A 86 10.86 16.81 5.89
C VAL A 86 9.63 16.03 6.36
N LYS A 87 8.50 16.74 6.31
CA LYS A 87 7.23 16.32 6.89
C LYS A 87 6.44 15.47 5.88
N PRO A 88 5.60 14.53 6.36
CA PRO A 88 4.61 13.86 5.51
C PRO A 88 3.74 14.89 4.79
N ASP A 89 3.43 14.65 3.52
CA ASP A 89 2.44 15.45 2.79
C ASP A 89 1.02 15.13 3.28
N ALA A 90 0.14 16.13 3.26
CA ALA A 90 -1.27 15.96 3.63
C ALA A 90 -2.07 15.15 2.59
N GLY A 91 -1.46 14.87 1.43
CA GLY A 91 -2.12 14.31 0.26
C GLY A 91 -2.82 15.40 -0.56
N LYS A 92 -2.83 15.23 -1.87
CA LYS A 92 -3.55 16.09 -2.82
C LYS A 92 -4.73 15.32 -3.38
N SER A 93 -5.94 15.80 -3.12
CA SER A 93 -7.13 15.25 -3.78
C SER A 93 -7.06 15.50 -5.28
N LEU A 94 -7.32 14.46 -6.07
CA LEU A 94 -7.42 14.52 -7.53
C LEU A 94 -8.87 14.50 -8.01
N GLY A 95 -9.83 14.38 -7.08
CA GLY A 95 -11.26 14.29 -7.36
C GLY A 95 -11.82 12.87 -7.22
N GLU A 96 -13.10 12.75 -7.54
CA GLU A 96 -13.83 11.49 -7.54
C GLU A 96 -13.74 10.80 -8.91
N PHE A 97 -13.48 9.50 -8.91
CA PHE A 97 -13.37 8.68 -10.11
C PHE A 97 -14.15 7.38 -9.95
N SER A 98 -14.78 6.92 -11.03
CA SER A 98 -15.32 5.57 -11.13
C SER A 98 -14.35 4.71 -11.94
N LEU A 99 -13.69 3.78 -11.25
CA LEU A 99 -12.57 3.02 -11.79
C LEU A 99 -12.93 1.53 -11.87
N PHE A 100 -12.49 0.86 -12.93
CA PHE A 100 -12.70 -0.56 -13.17
C PHE A 100 -11.39 -1.33 -13.04
N GLY A 101 -11.41 -2.49 -12.39
CA GLY A 101 -10.20 -3.25 -12.10
C GLY A 101 -10.44 -4.51 -11.26
N GLU A 102 -9.41 -4.91 -10.52
CA GLU A 102 -9.48 -6.01 -9.54
C GLU A 102 -8.79 -5.65 -8.22
N ILE A 103 -9.31 -6.19 -7.11
CA ILE A 103 -8.72 -6.04 -5.78
C ILE A 103 -7.69 -7.15 -5.54
N LEU A 104 -6.47 -6.76 -5.16
CA LEU A 104 -5.33 -7.64 -4.88
C LEU A 104 -4.74 -7.33 -3.50
N ASP A 105 -3.83 -8.18 -3.00
CA ASP A 105 -2.99 -7.82 -1.86
C ASP A 105 -1.67 -7.19 -2.30
N SER A 106 -1.21 -6.21 -1.51
CA SER A 106 0.02 -5.46 -1.76
C SER A 106 1.31 -6.29 -1.70
N LYS A 107 1.31 -7.53 -1.21
CA LYS A 107 2.52 -8.35 -1.04
C LYS A 107 2.76 -9.30 -2.20
N CYS A 108 1.73 -10.02 -2.61
CA CYS A 108 1.84 -11.01 -3.68
C CYS A 108 1.84 -10.37 -5.07
N TYR A 109 1.04 -9.31 -5.28
CA TYR A 109 1.02 -8.57 -6.55
C TYR A 109 2.43 -8.13 -7.02
N PRO A 110 3.26 -7.47 -6.20
CA PRO A 110 4.59 -7.05 -6.65
C PRO A 110 5.58 -8.21 -6.87
N GLY A 111 5.28 -9.44 -6.44
CA GLY A 111 6.03 -10.61 -6.89
C GLY A 111 6.35 -11.69 -5.86
N VAL A 112 5.77 -11.65 -4.65
CA VAL A 112 5.91 -12.77 -3.69
C VAL A 112 5.22 -14.04 -4.21
N MET A 113 4.15 -13.89 -5.02
CA MET A 113 3.53 -14.99 -5.75
C MET A 113 3.48 -14.66 -7.25
N LYS A 114 3.60 -15.68 -8.11
CA LYS A 114 3.50 -15.55 -9.56
C LYS A 114 2.56 -16.65 -10.10
N PRO A 115 1.40 -16.32 -10.68
CA PRO A 115 0.82 -14.97 -10.79
C PRO A 115 0.29 -14.43 -9.45
N GLY A 116 0.49 -13.14 -9.19
CA GLY A 116 0.00 -12.42 -8.00
C GLY A 116 -1.29 -11.62 -8.26
N GLN A 117 -2.09 -12.07 -9.23
CA GLN A 117 -3.29 -11.40 -9.74
C GLN A 117 -4.30 -12.44 -10.26
N THR A 118 -5.52 -12.00 -10.56
CA THR A 118 -6.64 -12.82 -11.06
C THR A 118 -7.04 -13.97 -10.13
N LYS A 119 -7.97 -14.82 -10.60
CA LYS A 119 -8.56 -15.93 -9.83
C LYS A 119 -7.54 -16.91 -9.26
N THR A 120 -6.42 -17.15 -9.94
CA THR A 120 -5.32 -18.00 -9.44
C THR A 120 -4.76 -17.49 -8.12
N HIS A 121 -4.78 -16.17 -7.91
CA HIS A 121 -4.26 -15.51 -6.73
C HIS A 121 -5.29 -15.36 -5.59
N ARG A 122 -6.59 -15.45 -5.89
CA ARG A 122 -7.70 -15.10 -4.97
C ARG A 122 -7.56 -15.66 -3.56
N SER A 123 -7.31 -16.96 -3.42
CA SER A 123 -7.22 -17.60 -2.09
C SER A 123 -5.98 -17.18 -1.29
N CYS A 124 -4.91 -16.76 -1.96
CA CYS A 124 -3.73 -16.21 -1.32
C CYS A 124 -4.00 -14.77 -0.86
N ALA A 125 -4.57 -13.95 -1.76
CA ALA A 125 -4.95 -12.57 -1.49
C ALA A 125 -5.91 -12.45 -0.31
N ILE A 126 -6.97 -13.25 -0.28
CA ILE A 126 -7.94 -13.27 0.84
C ILE A 126 -7.25 -13.50 2.17
N ARG A 127 -6.30 -14.45 2.24
CA ARG A 127 -5.55 -14.75 3.47
C ARG A 127 -4.62 -13.61 3.87
N CYS A 128 -3.92 -13.01 2.91
CA CYS A 128 -3.08 -11.84 3.14
C CYS A 128 -3.91 -10.66 3.68
N ILE A 129 -4.98 -10.29 2.98
CA ILE A 129 -5.85 -9.18 3.34
C ILE A 129 -6.52 -9.45 4.68
N SER A 130 -7.05 -10.65 4.91
CA SER A 130 -7.63 -11.03 6.21
C SER A 130 -6.63 -10.91 7.36
N GLY A 131 -5.35 -11.20 7.15
CA GLY A 131 -4.30 -11.01 8.16
C GLY A 131 -3.80 -9.57 8.29
N GLY A 132 -4.36 -8.63 7.54
CA GLY A 132 -4.03 -7.20 7.64
C GLY A 132 -2.92 -6.73 6.68
N VAL A 133 -2.63 -7.48 5.61
CA VAL A 133 -1.87 -6.95 4.47
C VAL A 133 -2.72 -5.90 3.74
N PRO A 134 -2.18 -4.71 3.42
CA PRO A 134 -2.96 -3.67 2.73
C PRO A 134 -3.52 -4.14 1.38
N PRO A 135 -4.83 -3.98 1.12
CA PRO A 135 -5.41 -4.24 -0.19
C PRO A 135 -5.03 -3.14 -1.19
N VAL A 136 -4.78 -3.52 -2.43
CA VAL A 136 -4.55 -2.60 -3.55
C VAL A 136 -5.55 -2.87 -4.66
N PHE A 137 -5.96 -1.83 -5.35
CA PHE A 137 -6.82 -1.89 -6.52
C PHE A 137 -5.98 -1.71 -7.77
N LEU A 138 -5.96 -2.73 -8.62
CA LEU A 138 -5.29 -2.70 -9.90
C LEU A 138 -6.30 -2.26 -10.96
N VAL A 139 -6.13 -1.06 -11.48
CA VAL A 139 -6.99 -0.51 -12.54
C VAL A 139 -6.27 -0.62 -13.87
N TYR A 140 -7.05 -0.81 -14.93
CA TYR A 140 -6.54 -0.88 -16.30
C TYR A 140 -7.14 0.25 -17.12
N ASN A 141 -6.33 0.88 -17.98
CA ASN A 141 -6.86 1.75 -19.01
C ASN A 141 -7.16 0.96 -20.30
N GLN A 142 -7.77 1.61 -21.29
CA GLN A 142 -8.10 0.99 -22.59
C GLN A 142 -6.86 0.57 -23.40
N GLN A 143 -5.68 1.10 -23.07
CA GLN A 143 -4.41 0.81 -23.73
C GLN A 143 -3.67 -0.36 -23.06
N GLY A 144 -4.22 -0.91 -21.97
CA GLY A 144 -3.61 -1.99 -21.19
C GLY A 144 -2.59 -1.52 -20.15
N ASP A 145 -2.38 -0.22 -19.99
CA ASP A 145 -1.59 0.30 -18.88
C ASP A 145 -2.33 0.06 -17.57
N ASN A 146 -1.55 -0.12 -16.52
CA ASN A 146 -2.08 -0.34 -15.19
C ASN A 146 -1.60 0.72 -14.21
N LEU A 147 -2.49 1.04 -13.28
CA LEU A 147 -2.21 1.85 -12.10
C LEU A 147 -2.67 1.06 -10.89
N TYR A 148 -1.92 1.15 -9.80
CA TYR A 148 -2.35 0.61 -8.51
C TYR A 148 -2.77 1.75 -7.61
N LEU A 149 -3.82 1.51 -6.82
CA LEU A 149 -4.27 2.41 -5.77
C LEU A 149 -4.36 1.64 -4.46
N LEU A 150 -3.83 2.19 -3.36
CA LEU A 150 -4.11 1.64 -2.04
C LEU A 150 -5.60 1.85 -1.73
N LEU A 151 -6.28 0.81 -1.25
CA LEU A 151 -7.70 0.90 -0.90
C LEU A 151 -7.89 1.13 0.60
N VAL A 152 -8.69 2.15 0.91
CA VAL A 152 -9.06 2.56 2.28
C VAL A 152 -10.51 3.03 2.27
N ASP A 153 -11.14 3.13 3.43
CA ASP A 153 -12.47 3.76 3.50
C ASP A 153 -12.40 5.28 3.43
N ARG A 154 -13.58 5.92 3.42
CA ARG A 154 -13.72 7.38 3.38
C ARG A 154 -13.02 8.09 4.56
N GLN A 155 -12.74 7.38 5.64
CA GLN A 155 -12.07 7.88 6.85
C GLN A 155 -10.60 7.44 6.94
N ASN A 156 -10.00 7.01 5.82
CA ASN A 156 -8.63 6.50 5.75
C ASN A 156 -8.37 5.23 6.58
N GLN A 157 -9.41 4.48 6.95
CA GLN A 157 -9.25 3.26 7.73
C GLN A 157 -9.10 2.02 6.84
N ALA A 158 -8.48 1.01 7.42
CA ALA A 158 -8.32 -0.30 6.81
C ALA A 158 -9.69 -0.95 6.50
N ILE A 159 -9.83 -1.49 5.30
CA ILE A 159 -11.09 -2.12 4.83
C ILE A 159 -11.05 -3.65 4.84
N ASN A 160 -9.90 -4.24 5.19
CA ASN A 160 -9.52 -5.64 5.02
C ASN A 160 -10.66 -6.68 5.07
N SER A 161 -11.32 -6.86 6.21
CA SER A 161 -12.36 -7.90 6.36
C SER A 161 -13.65 -7.62 5.58
N ARG A 162 -13.91 -6.35 5.22
CA ARG A 162 -15.15 -5.90 4.55
C ARG A 162 -15.20 -6.18 3.05
N ILE A 163 -14.09 -6.63 2.46
CA ILE A 163 -13.97 -6.77 0.99
C ILE A 163 -13.59 -8.19 0.54
N LEU A 164 -13.47 -9.16 1.46
CA LEU A 164 -12.86 -10.46 1.18
C LEU A 164 -13.60 -11.26 0.10
N ASP A 165 -14.92 -11.10 0.01
CA ASP A 165 -15.79 -11.71 -1.00
C ASP A 165 -15.59 -11.13 -2.40
N LYS A 166 -15.00 -9.94 -2.52
CA LYS A 166 -14.80 -9.20 -3.79
C LYS A 166 -13.38 -9.27 -4.34
N VAL A 167 -12.47 -9.95 -3.64
CA VAL A 167 -11.05 -10.05 -4.01
C VAL A 167 -10.86 -10.84 -5.30
N ALA A 168 -10.00 -10.32 -6.20
CA ALA A 168 -9.67 -10.88 -7.51
C ALA A 168 -10.88 -11.15 -8.44
N ASP A 169 -11.99 -10.45 -8.17
CA ASP A 169 -13.16 -10.38 -9.03
C ASP A 169 -13.14 -9.05 -9.80
N PRO A 170 -13.61 -9.02 -11.07
CA PRO A 170 -13.82 -7.78 -11.79
C PRO A 170 -14.80 -6.89 -11.02
N ILE A 171 -14.40 -5.64 -10.77
CA ILE A 171 -15.14 -4.75 -9.89
C ILE A 171 -15.01 -3.30 -10.34
N ARG A 172 -16.06 -2.53 -10.11
CA ARG A 172 -16.09 -1.08 -10.24
C ARG A 172 -16.13 -0.45 -8.86
N ILE A 173 -15.23 0.51 -8.62
CA ILE A 173 -15.16 1.26 -7.38
C ILE A 173 -15.22 2.74 -7.71
N THR A 174 -16.16 3.45 -7.09
CA THR A 174 -16.27 4.90 -7.17
C THR A 174 -15.81 5.52 -5.86
N GLY A 175 -14.90 6.49 -5.93
CA GLY A 175 -14.39 7.17 -4.74
C GLY A 175 -13.38 8.27 -5.03
N GLU A 176 -12.91 8.91 -3.96
CA GLU A 176 -11.93 9.97 -4.03
C GLU A 176 -10.52 9.39 -4.24
N VAL A 177 -9.84 9.83 -5.29
CA VAL A 177 -8.42 9.53 -5.49
C VAL A 177 -7.58 10.62 -4.85
N VAL A 178 -6.70 10.23 -3.92
CA VAL A 178 -5.75 11.12 -3.25
C VAL A 178 -4.33 10.69 -3.58
N GLN A 179 -3.52 11.65 -4.01
CA GLN A 179 -2.11 11.45 -4.29
C GLN A 179 -1.25 11.85 -3.09
N TYR A 180 -0.41 10.93 -2.63
CA TYR A 180 0.63 11.15 -1.64
C TYR A 180 1.98 10.93 -2.32
N GLY A 181 2.60 12.00 -2.85
CA GLY A 181 3.81 11.91 -3.66
C GLY A 181 3.68 10.92 -4.83
N ASP A 182 4.35 9.78 -4.72
CA ASP A 182 4.37 8.69 -5.70
C ASP A 182 3.31 7.59 -5.49
N MET A 183 2.52 7.68 -4.42
CA MET A 183 1.46 6.72 -4.09
C MET A 183 0.07 7.31 -4.33
N PHE A 184 -0.82 6.50 -4.92
CA PHE A 184 -2.24 6.83 -5.04
C PHE A 184 -3.07 6.01 -4.06
N VAL A 185 -4.04 6.66 -3.44
CA VAL A 185 -4.99 6.07 -2.50
C VAL A 185 -6.38 6.31 -3.06
N LEU A 186 -7.21 5.27 -3.12
CA LEU A 186 -8.63 5.39 -3.43
C LEU A 186 -9.42 5.23 -2.14
N LYS A 187 -10.07 6.32 -1.72
CA LYS A 187 -10.98 6.36 -0.58
C LYS A 187 -12.39 6.10 -1.07
N ALA A 188 -12.96 4.97 -0.68
CA ALA A 188 -14.28 4.56 -1.13
C ALA A 188 -14.99 3.74 -0.05
N ASP A 189 -16.32 3.76 -0.05
CA ASP A 189 -17.09 2.93 0.88
C ASP A 189 -17.08 1.47 0.39
N PRO A 190 -16.58 0.49 1.16
CA PRO A 190 -16.58 -0.92 0.76
C PRO A 190 -17.96 -1.46 0.38
N GLU A 191 -19.02 -0.92 0.98
CA GLU A 191 -20.41 -1.32 0.69
C GLU A 191 -20.90 -0.82 -0.67
N SER A 192 -20.26 0.20 -1.24
CA SER A 192 -20.60 0.75 -2.56
C SER A 192 -19.83 0.09 -3.71
N TYR A 193 -19.11 -1.00 -3.47
CA TYR A 193 -18.31 -1.66 -4.50
C TYR A 193 -19.19 -2.55 -5.37
N GLU A 194 -19.11 -2.38 -6.69
CA GLU A 194 -19.97 -3.05 -7.65
C GLU A 194 -19.21 -4.17 -8.36
N LEU A 195 -19.52 -5.43 -8.06
CA LEU A 195 -19.01 -6.55 -8.85
C LEU A 195 -19.54 -6.46 -10.27
N VAL A 196 -18.66 -6.60 -11.25
CA VAL A 196 -19.03 -6.59 -12.66
C VAL A 196 -19.12 -8.05 -13.10
N THR A 197 -20.35 -8.53 -13.29
CA THR A 197 -20.57 -9.83 -13.93
C THR A 197 -20.05 -9.79 -15.36
N GLN A 198 -19.24 -10.79 -15.71
CA GLN A 198 -18.90 -11.10 -17.10
C GLN A 198 -20.08 -11.77 -17.80
#